data_AF-A0A2H0WDS0-F1
#
_entry.id   AF-A0A2H0WDS0-F1
#
_cell.length_a   1.000
_cell.length_b   1.000
_cell.length_c   1.000
_cell.angle_alpha   90.00
_cell.angle_beta   90.00
_cell.angle_gamma   90.00
#
_symmetry.space_group_name_H-M   'P 1'
#
loop_
_entity.id
_entity.type
_entity.pdbx_description
1 polymer ?
#
loop_
_entity_poly.entity_id
_entity_poly.type
_entity_poly.pdbx_seq_one_letter_code
_entity_poly.pdbx_strand_id
1 'polypeptide(L)'
;MEIVSLNKKRTFTVDSAQELLPVIYKITEEAHKDVKVLTNQMNAVRGTCQVKAGQIEEKINDIVDRWHQKIAMLGGCPKGIWLADFDSGQGYYCWKFPETRISFWHGYNDGFSGRIPLQPSHHGH
;
A
#
# COMPACT_ATOMS: atom_id res chain seq x y z
N MET A 1 -7.68 27.63 -24.38
CA MET A 1 -8.04 27.20 -23.01
C MET A 1 -7.38 25.85 -22.80
N GLU A 2 -6.16 25.83 -22.26
CA GLU A 2 -5.50 24.59 -21.89
C GLU A 2 -5.98 24.21 -20.49
N ILE A 3 -6.70 23.09 -20.41
CA ILE A 3 -7.17 22.51 -19.16
C ILE A 3 -5.94 21.92 -18.47
N VAL A 4 -5.27 22.73 -17.65
CA VAL A 4 -4.21 22.26 -16.76
C VAL A 4 -4.85 21.26 -15.80
N SER A 5 -4.60 19.98 -16.02
CA SER A 5 -5.05 18.89 -15.16
C SER A 5 -4.48 19.10 -13.76
N LEU A 6 -5.31 19.63 -12.86
CA LEU A 6 -5.04 19.80 -11.43
C LEU A 6 -5.06 18.43 -10.73
N ASN A 7 -4.10 17.59 -11.09
CA ASN A 7 -3.68 16.46 -10.27
C ASN A 7 -2.16 16.45 -10.33
N LYS A 8 -1.52 17.37 -9.61
CA LYS A 8 -0.07 17.32 -9.38
C LYS A 8 0.21 16.00 -8.65
N LYS A 9 0.40 14.92 -9.42
CA LYS A 9 0.93 13.66 -8.92
C LYS A 9 2.21 14.02 -8.18
N ARG A 10 2.25 13.80 -6.87
CA ARG A 10 3.50 13.93 -6.12
C ARG A 10 4.40 12.82 -6.63
N THR A 11 5.42 13.19 -7.38
CA THR A 11 6.51 12.30 -7.75
C THR A 11 7.44 12.19 -6.55
N PHE A 12 7.77 10.98 -6.15
CA PHE A 12 8.67 10.67 -5.05
C PHE A 12 10.07 10.39 -5.56
N THR A 13 11.08 10.80 -4.80
CA THR A 13 12.40 10.15 -4.85
C THR A 13 12.36 8.90 -3.98
N VAL A 14 13.33 8.00 -4.15
CA VAL A 14 13.48 6.85 -3.26
C VAL A 14 13.60 7.30 -1.80
N ASP A 15 14.36 8.35 -1.52
CA ASP A 15 14.59 8.84 -0.16
C ASP A 15 13.30 9.40 0.45
N SER A 16 12.54 10.22 -0.27
CA SER A 16 11.25 10.74 0.23
C SER A 16 10.24 9.62 0.44
N ALA A 17 10.24 8.58 -0.39
CA ALA A 17 9.38 7.42 -0.19
C ALA A 17 9.83 6.60 1.05
N GLN A 18 11.13 6.48 1.29
CA GLN A 18 11.68 5.84 2.50
C GLN A 18 11.37 6.63 3.78
N GLU A 19 11.39 7.96 3.73
CA GLU A 19 11.04 8.82 4.87
C GLU A 19 9.57 8.67 5.27
N LEU A 20 8.67 8.43 4.30
CA LEU A 20 7.26 8.15 4.58
C LEU A 20 7.03 6.73 5.11
N LEU A 21 7.95 5.81 4.86
CA LEU A 21 7.75 4.40 5.14
C LEU A 21 7.48 4.10 6.61
N PRO A 22 8.15 4.69 7.62
CA PRO A 22 7.83 4.45 9.03
C PRO A 22 6.37 4.76 9.39
N VAL A 23 5.80 5.81 8.80
CA VAL A 23 4.40 6.20 9.02
C VAL A 23 3.46 5.18 8.37
N ILE A 24 3.74 4.83 7.11
CA ILE A 24 2.96 3.85 6.35
C ILE A 24 3.03 2.47 7.00
N TYR A 25 4.21 2.06 7.45
CA TYR A 25 4.44 0.81 8.16
C TYR A 25 3.60 0.75 9.44
N LYS A 26 3.60 1.81 10.26
CA LYS A 26 2.79 1.84 11.48
C LYS A 26 1.30 1.75 11.21
N ILE A 27 0.79 2.54 10.26
CA ILE A 27 -0.63 2.49 9.84
C ILE A 27 -1.01 1.09 9.33
N THR A 28 -0.12 0.48 8.56
CA THR A 28 -0.33 -0.86 8.00
C THR A 28 -0.26 -1.95 9.07
N GLU A 29 0.66 -1.83 10.02
CA GLU A 29 0.82 -2.79 11.12
C GLU A 29 -0.41 -2.80 12.03
N GLU A 30 -0.95 -1.63 12.37
CA GLU A 30 -2.19 -1.49 13.14
C GLU A 30 -3.36 -2.14 12.39
N ALA A 31 -3.56 -1.79 11.12
CA ALA A 31 -4.63 -2.35 10.30
C ALA A 31 -4.49 -3.87 10.07
N HIS A 32 -3.27 -4.36 9.88
CA HIS A 32 -2.98 -5.78 9.74
C HIS A 32 -3.29 -6.56 11.04
N LYS A 33 -2.98 -5.99 12.22
CA LYS A 33 -3.33 -6.58 13.52
C LYS A 33 -4.85 -6.70 13.66
N ASP A 34 -5.60 -5.66 13.34
CA ASP A 34 -7.06 -5.67 13.43
C ASP A 34 -7.70 -6.68 12.47
N VAL A 35 -7.25 -6.70 11.20
CA VAL A 35 -7.72 -7.68 10.20
C VAL A 35 -7.37 -9.11 10.62
N LYS A 36 -6.21 -9.34 11.23
CA LYS A 36 -5.82 -10.67 11.75
C LYS A 36 -6.78 -11.13 12.85
N VAL A 37 -7.17 -10.25 13.77
CA VAL A 37 -8.15 -10.58 14.83
C VAL A 37 -9.50 -10.95 14.22
N LEU A 38 -9.99 -10.14 13.27
CA LEU A 38 -11.27 -10.39 12.60
C LEU A 38 -11.23 -11.67 11.75
N THR A 39 -10.12 -11.95 11.08
CA THR A 39 -9.95 -13.19 10.29
C THR A 39 -10.02 -14.42 11.18
N ASN A 40 -9.45 -14.36 12.39
CA ASN A 40 -9.56 -15.45 13.36
C ASN A 40 -11.01 -15.64 13.84
N GLN A 41 -11.74 -14.53 14.09
CA GLN A 41 -13.17 -14.59 14.43
C GLN A 41 -14.01 -15.15 13.29
N MET A 42 -13.71 -14.75 12.05
CA MET A 42 -14.35 -15.25 10.83
C MET A 42 -14.22 -16.77 10.75
N ASN A 43 -13.01 -17.31 10.93
CA ASN A 43 -12.76 -18.74 10.86
C ASN A 43 -13.55 -19.54 11.92
N ALA A 44 -13.85 -18.94 13.07
CA ALA A 44 -14.67 -19.57 14.12
C ALA A 44 -16.17 -19.58 13.80
N VAL A 45 -16.67 -18.62 13.00
CA VAL A 45 -18.10 -18.49 12.67
C VAL A 45 -18.45 -18.94 11.24
N ARG A 46 -17.45 -19.12 10.39
CA ARG A 46 -17.62 -19.56 9.00
C ARG A 46 -18.24 -20.96 9.00
N GLY A 47 -19.43 -21.08 8.41
CA GLY A 47 -20.21 -22.33 8.36
C GLY A 47 -21.19 -22.53 9.51
N THR A 48 -21.13 -21.73 10.59
CA THR A 48 -22.14 -21.78 11.68
C THR A 48 -23.15 -20.65 11.59
N CYS A 49 -22.73 -19.43 11.19
CA CYS A 49 -23.64 -18.29 11.07
C CYS A 49 -23.23 -17.35 9.93
N GLN A 50 -23.95 -17.41 8.81
CA GLN A 50 -23.66 -16.59 7.63
C GLN A 50 -23.82 -15.08 7.91
N VAL A 51 -24.77 -14.68 8.75
CA VAL A 51 -24.96 -13.27 9.12
C VAL A 51 -23.75 -12.73 9.88
N LYS A 52 -23.24 -13.46 10.88
CA LYS A 52 -22.04 -13.07 11.62
C LYS A 52 -20.79 -13.06 10.73
N ALA A 53 -20.68 -14.01 9.82
CA ALA A 53 -19.61 -14.02 8.83
C ALA A 53 -19.66 -12.74 7.97
N GLY A 54 -20.82 -12.39 7.41
CA GLY A 54 -20.99 -11.16 6.62
C GLY A 54 -20.62 -9.88 7.40
N GLN A 55 -21.01 -9.79 8.67
CA GLN A 55 -20.65 -8.64 9.54
C GLN A 55 -19.13 -8.53 9.79
N ILE A 56 -18.41 -9.64 9.87
CA ILE A 56 -16.95 -9.63 10.04
C ILE A 56 -16.27 -9.25 8.73
N GLU A 57 -16.79 -9.72 7.60
CA GLU A 57 -16.30 -9.36 6.26
C GLU A 57 -16.44 -7.85 6.01
N GLU A 58 -17.58 -7.27 6.33
CA GLU A 58 -17.83 -5.83 6.26
C GLU A 58 -16.81 -5.04 7.09
N LYS A 59 -16.54 -5.46 8.33
CA LYS A 59 -15.53 -4.83 9.18
C LYS A 59 -14.11 -4.94 8.62
N ILE A 60 -13.76 -6.06 7.98
CA ILE A 60 -12.46 -6.22 7.33
C ILE A 60 -12.35 -5.23 6.15
N ASN A 61 -13.39 -5.16 5.32
CA ASN A 61 -13.43 -4.22 4.19
C ASN A 61 -13.31 -2.78 4.67
N ASP A 62 -14.01 -2.37 5.73
CA ASP A 62 -13.91 -1.03 6.33
C ASP A 62 -12.49 -0.69 6.80
N ILE A 63 -11.74 -1.67 7.31
CA ILE A 63 -10.34 -1.46 7.73
C ILE A 63 -9.45 -1.30 6.50
N VAL A 64 -9.62 -2.14 5.48
CA VAL A 64 -8.85 -2.09 4.23
C VAL A 64 -9.11 -0.78 3.49
N ASP A 65 -10.36 -0.33 3.40
CA ASP A 65 -10.74 0.92 2.75
C ASP A 65 -10.17 2.14 3.48
N ARG A 66 -10.25 2.15 4.83
CA ARG A 66 -9.61 3.21 5.64
C ARG A 66 -8.09 3.20 5.47
N TRP A 67 -7.48 2.04 5.31
CA TRP A 67 -6.07 1.95 5.00
C TRP A 67 -5.76 2.51 3.61
N HIS A 68 -6.51 2.13 2.56
CA HIS A 68 -6.36 2.68 1.21
C HIS A 68 -6.44 4.21 1.19
N GLN A 69 -7.43 4.78 1.88
CA GLN A 69 -7.59 6.22 2.00
C GLN A 69 -6.38 6.89 2.67
N LYS A 70 -5.89 6.35 3.78
CA LYS A 70 -4.70 6.89 4.47
C LYS A 70 -3.45 6.84 3.59
N ILE A 71 -3.24 5.73 2.87
CA ILE A 71 -2.10 5.60 1.95
C ILE A 71 -2.21 6.60 0.80
N ALA A 72 -3.40 6.75 0.21
CA ALA A 72 -3.67 7.73 -0.84
C ALA A 72 -3.42 9.18 -0.36
N MET A 73 -3.82 9.51 0.87
CA MET A 73 -3.57 10.83 1.47
C MET A 73 -2.07 11.12 1.69
N LEU A 74 -1.26 10.08 1.93
CA LEU A 74 0.20 10.19 2.03
C LEU A 74 0.87 10.26 0.65
N GLY A 75 0.11 10.13 -0.45
CA GLY A 75 0.59 10.13 -1.83
C GLY A 75 0.97 8.75 -2.37
N GLY A 76 0.81 7.69 -1.57
CA GLY A 76 0.97 6.31 -2.04
C GLY A 76 -0.23 5.86 -2.88
N CYS A 77 0.03 4.96 -3.82
CA CYS A 77 -0.97 4.33 -4.67
C CYS A 77 -1.19 2.89 -4.17
N PRO A 78 -2.23 2.61 -3.36
CA PRO A 78 -2.50 1.25 -2.95
C PRO A 78 -2.84 0.36 -4.16
N LYS A 79 -2.23 -0.83 -4.23
CA LYS A 79 -2.44 -1.82 -5.32
C LYS A 79 -3.03 -3.15 -4.86
N GLY A 80 -3.28 -3.29 -3.56
CA GLY A 80 -3.81 -4.50 -2.96
C GLY A 80 -3.79 -4.40 -1.44
N ILE A 81 -4.03 -5.52 -0.76
CA ILE A 81 -3.97 -5.58 0.70
C ILE A 81 -2.50 -5.43 1.13
N TRP A 82 -2.23 -4.35 1.89
CA TRP A 82 -0.89 -4.01 2.42
C TRP A 82 0.19 -3.84 1.35
N LEU A 83 -0.22 -3.37 0.17
CA LEU A 83 0.63 -3.13 -0.98
C LEU A 83 0.47 -1.70 -1.48
N ALA A 84 1.57 -0.94 -1.54
CA ALA A 84 1.57 0.45 -2.00
C ALA A 84 2.71 0.73 -2.98
N ASP A 85 2.38 1.52 -4.00
CA ASP A 85 3.31 2.04 -5.01
C ASP A 85 3.51 3.55 -4.79
N PHE A 86 4.71 4.06 -5.03
CA PHE A 86 5.02 5.49 -5.00
C PHE A 86 5.50 5.91 -6.38
N ASP A 87 4.77 6.81 -7.02
CA ASP A 87 5.08 7.28 -8.37
C ASP A 87 6.41 8.05 -8.37
N SER A 88 7.40 7.61 -9.15
CA SER A 88 8.68 8.30 -9.29
C SER A 88 8.73 9.26 -10.48
N GLY A 89 7.65 9.33 -11.29
CA GLY A 89 7.61 10.02 -12.57
C GLY A 89 8.20 9.23 -13.75
N GLN A 90 8.88 8.11 -13.47
CA GLN A 90 9.40 7.19 -14.50
C GLN A 90 8.88 5.74 -14.31
N GLY A 91 8.29 5.46 -13.15
CA GLY A 91 7.70 4.19 -12.78
C GLY A 91 7.22 4.25 -11.32
N TYR A 92 7.24 3.12 -10.63
CA TYR A 92 6.81 3.04 -9.24
C TYR A 92 7.87 2.42 -8.35
N TYR A 93 8.13 3.05 -7.21
CA TYR A 93 8.73 2.36 -6.09
C TYR A 93 7.67 1.54 -5.38
N CYS A 94 7.91 0.25 -5.21
CA CYS A 94 6.89 -0.67 -4.75
C CYS A 94 7.25 -1.20 -3.36
N TRP A 95 6.27 -1.19 -2.45
CA TRP A 95 6.42 -1.62 -1.07
C TRP A 95 5.28 -2.55 -0.65
N LYS A 96 5.63 -3.65 0.01
CA LYS A 96 4.67 -4.60 0.57
C LYS A 96 4.99 -4.87 2.04
N PHE A 97 3.99 -4.83 2.91
CA PHE A 97 4.17 -5.27 4.30
C PHE A 97 4.57 -6.77 4.36
N PRO A 98 5.54 -7.18 5.19
CA PRO A 98 6.23 -6.43 6.25
C PRO A 98 7.65 -5.94 5.86
N GLU A 99 7.90 -5.59 4.59
CA GLU A 99 9.18 -5.00 4.18
C GLU A 99 9.48 -3.72 5.00
N THR A 100 10.68 -3.59 5.56
CA THR A 100 11.06 -2.43 6.39
C THR A 100 11.70 -1.30 5.60
N ARG A 101 11.94 -1.52 4.30
CA ARG A 101 12.53 -0.57 3.35
C ARG A 101 11.93 -0.78 1.96
N ILE A 102 11.86 0.29 1.20
CA ILE A 102 11.57 0.25 -0.24
C ILE A 102 12.83 -0.18 -0.99
N SER A 103 12.84 -1.40 -1.52
CA SER A 103 14.02 -1.97 -2.18
C SER A 103 13.81 -2.28 -3.67
N PHE A 104 12.61 -2.03 -4.19
CA PHE A 104 12.22 -2.42 -5.54
C PHE A 104 11.54 -1.29 -6.29
N TRP A 105 11.77 -1.27 -7.60
CA TRP A 105 11.11 -0.41 -8.56
C TRP A 105 10.54 -1.23 -9.71
N HIS A 106 9.46 -0.79 -10.32
CA HIS A 106 8.96 -1.37 -11.57
C HIS A 106 8.46 -0.28 -12.52
N GLY A 107 8.50 -0.55 -13.82
CA GLY A 107 7.93 0.33 -14.83
C GLY A 107 6.40 0.41 -14.72
N TYR A 108 5.80 1.40 -15.38
CA TYR A 108 4.35 1.61 -15.37
C TYR A 108 3.55 0.42 -15.93
N ASN A 109 4.15 -0.36 -16.84
CA ASN A 109 3.51 -1.51 -17.49
C ASN A 109 3.90 -2.88 -16.90
N ASP A 110 4.88 -2.95 -16.00
CA ASP A 110 5.46 -4.22 -15.56
C ASP A 110 4.73 -4.85 -14.35
N GLY A 111 3.99 -4.02 -13.60
CA GLY A 111 3.34 -4.43 -12.36
C GLY A 111 4.31 -4.95 -11.29
N PHE A 112 3.76 -5.51 -10.21
CA PHE A 112 4.56 -6.02 -9.08
C PHE A 112 5.52 -7.15 -9.46
N SER A 113 5.17 -7.98 -10.45
CA SER A 113 5.99 -9.13 -10.83
C SER A 113 7.26 -8.75 -11.60
N GLY A 114 7.32 -7.54 -12.17
CA GLY A 114 8.50 -7.02 -12.88
C GLY A 114 9.43 -6.17 -12.02
N ARG A 115 9.44 -6.39 -10.70
CA ARG A 115 10.26 -5.62 -9.75
C ARG A 115 11.76 -5.82 -10.02
N ILE A 116 12.44 -4.71 -10.25
CA ILE A 116 13.89 -4.61 -10.34
C ILE A 116 14.40 -4.11 -8.98
N PRO A 117 15.41 -4.75 -8.37
CA PRO A 117 16.04 -4.24 -7.16
C PRO A 117 16.60 -2.84 -7.42
N LEU A 118 16.38 -1.94 -6.48
CA LEU A 118 17.06 -0.66 -6.46
C LEU A 118 18.55 -0.94 -6.23
N GLN A 119 19.37 -0.71 -7.25
CA GLN A 119 20.82 -0.86 -7.09
C GLN A 119 21.32 0.15 -6.05
N PRO A 120 22.26 -0.22 -5.16
CA PRO A 120 22.82 0.68 -4.14
C PRO A 120 23.71 1.81 -4.72
N SER A 121 23.54 2.20 -5.98
CA SER A 121 24.39 3.17 -6.67
C SER A 121 23.59 4.00 -7.69
N HIS A 122 22.87 4.99 -7.18
CA HIS A 122 22.64 6.26 -7.88
C HIS A 122 22.85 7.43 -6.89
N HIS A 123 23.96 7.37 -6.14
CA HIS A 123 24.67 8.60 -5.80
C HIS A 123 25.54 8.92 -7.03
N GLY A 124 25.01 9.74 -7.93
CA GLY A 124 25.63 10.00 -9.22
C GLY A 124 25.42 11.45 -9.64
N HIS A 125 26.27 12.31 -9.07
CA HIS A 125 26.69 13.66 -9.47
C HIS A 125 25.64 14.79 -9.54
#